data_AF-A0A0P7AS79-F1
#
_entry.id   AF-A0A0P7AS79-F1
#
_cell.length_a   1.000
_cell.length_b   1.000
_cell.length_c   1.000
_cell.angle_alpha   90.00
_cell.angle_beta   90.00
_cell.angle_gamma   90.00
#
_symmetry.space_group_name_H-M   'P 1'
#
loop_
_entity.id
_entity.type
_entity.pdbx_description
1 polymer ?
#
loop_
_entity_poly.entity_id
_entity_poly.type
_entity_poly.pdbx_seq_one_letter_code
_entity_poly.pdbx_strand_id
1 'polypeptide(L)'
;MYYKGDYSEESIENAQLWESDYLIMDFISLKRKSSPSSPNSIVDRYLEAIEATEPYFRQLDTSTVYLRIPSFNPSEKRKIDSLLKAHNLDILNAPNFLIDIRNNGGGGDASYEELVPYLYTNPIRKIGVEYLATEANLQMWLDFANNEGFIKELYGGKD
;
A
#
# COMPACT_ATOMS: atom_id res chain seq x y z
N MET A 1 -14.56 21.77 11.97
CA MET A 1 -15.55 20.69 11.82
C MET A 1 -15.21 19.94 10.55
N TYR A 2 -14.81 18.68 10.70
CA TYR A 2 -14.75 17.74 9.58
C TYR A 2 -16.12 17.08 9.50
N TYR A 3 -16.56 16.82 8.27
CA TYR A 3 -17.84 16.18 8.00
C TYR A 3 -17.61 14.98 7.08
N LYS A 4 -18.34 13.89 7.31
CA LYS A 4 -18.35 12.74 6.40
C LYS A 4 -19.04 13.11 5.08
N GLY A 5 -19.01 12.19 4.11
CA GLY A 5 -19.70 12.36 2.83
C GLY A 5 -21.23 12.54 2.94
N ASP A 6 -21.80 12.22 4.10
CA ASP A 6 -23.21 12.45 4.46
C ASP A 6 -23.44 13.72 5.31
N TYR A 7 -22.42 14.57 5.45
CA TYR A 7 -22.41 15.80 6.26
C TYR A 7 -22.61 15.60 7.77
N SER A 8 -22.49 14.37 8.28
CA SER A 8 -22.48 14.15 9.73
C SER A 8 -21.21 14.72 10.36
N GLU A 9 -21.34 15.30 11.57
CA GLU A 9 -20.21 15.81 12.34
C GLU A 9 -19.34 14.66 12.84
N GLU A 10 -18.02 14.78 12.69
CA GLU A 10 -17.06 13.91 13.37
C GLU A 10 -16.50 14.63 14.61
N SER A 11 -16.81 14.09 15.79
CA SER A 11 -16.21 14.50 17.06
C SER A 11 -14.87 13.80 17.29
N ILE A 12 -13.98 14.48 18.01
CA ILE A 12 -12.75 13.90 18.54
C ILE A 12 -13.07 13.43 19.96
N GLU A 13 -13.04 12.12 20.17
CA GLU A 13 -13.30 11.49 21.46
C GLU A 13 -11.98 11.19 22.20
N ASN A 14 -10.90 10.94 21.46
CA ASN A 14 -9.60 10.61 22.04
C ASN A 14 -8.52 11.58 21.57
N ALA A 15 -7.69 12.03 22.52
CA ALA A 15 -6.49 12.78 22.24
C ALA A 15 -5.34 12.24 23.10
N GLN A 16 -4.24 11.85 22.46
CA GLN A 16 -3.08 11.27 23.13
C GLN A 16 -1.78 11.90 22.63
N LEU A 17 -0.85 12.13 23.56
CA LEU A 17 0.50 12.56 23.26
C LEU A 17 1.43 11.34 23.23
N TRP A 18 2.01 11.05 22.07
CA TRP A 18 2.95 9.95 21.86
C TRP A 18 4.37 10.48 21.78
N GLU A 19 5.28 9.88 22.57
CA GLU A 19 6.72 10.23 22.66
C GLU A 19 7.01 11.73 22.84
N SER A 20 6.06 12.51 23.36
CA SER A 20 6.12 13.99 23.52
C SER A 20 6.08 14.81 22.22
N ASP A 21 6.10 14.16 21.06
CA ASP A 21 6.27 14.79 19.75
C ASP A 21 5.04 14.68 18.86
N TYR A 22 4.14 13.74 19.15
CA TYR A 22 2.99 13.46 18.32
C TYR A 22 1.69 13.59 19.09
N LEU A 23 0.81 14.49 18.65
CA LEU A 23 -0.55 14.56 19.14
C LEU A 23 -1.45 13.79 18.16
N ILE A 24 -1.94 12.64 18.61
CA ILE A 24 -2.85 11.78 17.86
C ILE A 24 -4.26 12.01 18.39
N MET A 25 -5.17 12.38 17.49
CA MET A 25 -6.55 12.72 17.79
C MET A 25 -7.48 12.05 16.78
N ASP A 26 -7.88 10.81 17.06
CA ASP A 26 -8.68 9.97 16.17
C ASP A 26 -8.21 10.02 14.69
N PHE A 27 -8.81 10.89 13.87
CA PHE A 27 -8.50 11.07 12.44
C PHE A 27 -7.45 12.17 12.13
N ILE A 28 -6.91 12.87 13.14
CA ILE A 28 -5.91 13.92 13.00
C ILE A 28 -4.60 13.49 13.70
N SER A 29 -3.49 13.60 12.97
CA SER A 29 -2.14 13.43 13.52
C SER A 29 -1.36 14.74 13.37
N LEU A 30 -0.75 15.24 14.45
CA LEU A 30 0.08 16.45 14.45
C LEU A 30 1.48 16.13 14.98
N LYS A 31 2.51 16.55 14.23
CA LYS A 31 3.91 16.45 14.63
C LYS A 31 4.42 17.78 15.18
N ARG A 32 5.10 17.76 16.32
CA ARG A 32 5.82 18.91 16.87
C ARG A 32 6.96 19.30 15.93
N LYS A 33 6.99 20.57 15.52
CA LYS A 33 8.01 21.10 14.58
C LYS A 33 9.43 21.14 15.18
N SER A 34 9.54 21.36 16.48
CA SER A 34 10.80 21.44 17.21
C SER A 34 10.91 20.27 18.19
N SER A 35 11.40 19.13 17.69
CA SER A 35 11.65 17.94 18.49
C SER A 35 13.14 17.61 18.52
N PRO A 36 13.71 17.25 19.68
CA PRO A 36 14.98 16.56 19.73
C PRO A 36 14.75 15.15 19.15
N SER A 37 15.07 14.96 17.89
CA SER A 37 14.87 13.69 17.18
C SER A 37 15.50 12.53 17.95
N SER A 38 14.69 11.54 18.33
CA SER A 38 15.20 10.24 18.78
C SER A 38 15.54 9.42 17.53
N PRO A 39 16.80 8.98 17.32
CA PRO A 39 17.19 8.24 16.11
C PRO A 39 16.46 6.90 15.91
N ASN A 40 15.68 6.44 16.89
CA ASN A 40 15.02 5.14 16.91
C ASN A 40 13.54 5.20 17.36
N SER A 41 12.89 6.36 17.24
CA SER A 41 11.47 6.49 17.59
C SER A 41 10.61 5.45 16.86
N ILE A 42 9.83 4.69 17.63
CA ILE A 42 8.87 3.74 17.07
C ILE A 42 7.71 4.50 16.45
N VAL A 43 7.33 5.64 17.05
CA VAL A 43 6.26 6.50 16.56
C VAL A 43 6.61 7.16 15.23
N ASP A 44 7.85 7.66 15.06
CA ASP A 44 8.33 8.19 13.77
C ASP A 44 8.17 7.14 12.67
N ARG A 45 8.66 5.92 12.91
CA ARG A 45 8.57 4.82 11.93
C ARG A 45 7.13 4.42 11.64
N TYR A 46 6.27 4.43 12.65
CA TYR A 46 4.85 4.15 12.48
C TYR A 46 4.19 5.20 11.58
N LEU A 47 4.39 6.49 11.87
CA LEU A 47 3.76 7.56 11.11
C LEU A 47 4.31 7.67 9.69
N GLU A 48 5.62 7.48 9.51
CA GLU A 48 6.21 7.37 8.17
C GLU A 48 5.52 6.26 7.35
N ALA A 49 5.28 5.10 7.94
CA ALA A 49 4.61 3.99 7.25
C ALA A 49 3.14 4.30 6.93
N ILE A 50 2.42 4.93 7.86
CA ILE A 50 0.99 5.22 7.72
C ILE A 50 0.73 6.39 6.76
N GLU A 51 1.62 7.38 6.72
CA GLU A 51 1.53 8.56 5.85
C GLU A 51 2.17 8.33 4.47
N ALA A 52 2.89 7.22 4.27
CA ALA A 52 3.52 6.90 3.00
C ALA A 52 2.51 6.86 1.84
N THR A 53 2.77 7.64 0.80
CA THR A 53 1.98 7.68 -0.44
C THR A 53 2.49 6.75 -1.52
N GLU A 54 3.72 6.23 -1.36
CA GLU A 54 4.38 5.35 -2.32
C GLU A 54 4.93 4.10 -1.62
N PRO A 55 5.04 2.97 -2.34
CA PRO A 55 5.70 1.80 -1.79
C PRO A 55 7.19 2.07 -1.54
N TYR A 56 7.76 1.45 -0.52
CA TYR A 56 9.18 1.54 -0.23
C TYR A 56 9.70 0.29 0.49
N PHE A 57 11.00 0.07 0.37
CA PHE A 57 11.72 -1.04 1.00
C PHE A 57 12.67 -0.53 2.08
N ARG A 58 12.85 -1.31 3.15
CA ARG A 58 13.80 -1.03 4.23
C ARG A 58 14.33 -2.32 4.83
N GLN A 59 15.63 -2.39 5.09
CA GLN A 59 16.19 -3.37 6.01
C GLN A 59 16.04 -2.85 7.43
N LEU A 60 15.29 -3.57 8.28
CA LEU A 60 15.07 -3.17 9.67
C LEU A 60 16.24 -3.59 10.57
N ASP A 61 16.77 -4.78 10.33
CA ASP A 61 17.93 -5.34 11.03
C ASP A 61 18.62 -6.41 10.17
N THR A 62 19.59 -7.11 10.74
CA THR A 62 20.37 -8.15 10.03
C THR A 62 19.54 -9.36 9.59
N SER A 63 18.34 -9.54 10.15
CA SER A 63 17.45 -10.67 9.91
C SER A 63 16.12 -10.30 9.27
N THR A 64 15.74 -9.03 9.28
CA THR A 64 14.40 -8.58 8.92
C THR A 64 14.44 -7.50 7.84
N VAL A 65 13.76 -7.77 6.74
CA VAL A 65 13.46 -6.80 5.69
C VAL A 65 11.98 -6.45 5.70
N TYR A 66 11.67 -5.24 5.25
CA TYR A 66 10.36 -4.62 5.32
C TYR A 66 10.00 -4.00 3.98
N LEU A 67 8.79 -4.28 3.50
CA LEU A 67 8.19 -3.67 2.32
C LEU A 67 6.85 -3.03 2.71
N ARG A 68 6.76 -1.72 2.54
CA ARG A 68 5.50 -0.97 2.67
C ARG A 68 4.80 -0.90 1.32
N ILE A 69 3.51 -1.23 1.27
CA ILE A 69 2.67 -1.04 0.08
C ILE A 69 1.37 -0.31 0.47
N PRO A 70 1.30 1.02 0.27
CA PRO A 70 0.12 1.82 0.62
C PRO A 70 -1.09 1.61 -0.30
N SER A 71 -0.89 1.13 -1.53
CA SER A 71 -1.97 0.87 -2.48
C SER A 71 -1.57 -0.19 -3.49
N PHE A 72 -2.54 -0.98 -3.95
CA PHE A 72 -2.40 -1.86 -5.11
C PHE A 72 -3.05 -1.26 -6.37
N ASN A 73 -3.29 0.05 -6.41
CA ASN A 73 -3.75 0.71 -7.63
C ASN A 73 -2.82 0.35 -8.81
N PRO A 74 -3.35 0.05 -10.02
CA PRO A 74 -2.53 -0.23 -11.20
C PRO A 74 -1.38 0.77 -11.44
N SER A 75 -1.54 2.05 -11.10
CA SER A 75 -0.49 3.07 -11.23
C SER A 75 0.76 2.78 -10.40
N GLU A 76 0.62 2.04 -9.28
CA GLU A 76 1.72 1.71 -8.38
C GLU A 76 2.48 0.46 -8.80
N LYS A 77 1.94 -0.35 -9.73
CA LYS A 77 2.52 -1.62 -10.17
C LYS A 77 4.01 -1.49 -10.50
N ARG A 78 4.39 -0.52 -11.34
CA ARG A 78 5.79 -0.34 -11.75
C ARG A 78 6.72 -0.07 -10.57
N LYS A 79 6.26 0.69 -9.57
CA LYS A 79 7.06 1.00 -8.39
C LYS A 79 7.23 -0.25 -7.51
N ILE A 80 6.15 -1.00 -7.32
CA ILE A 80 6.17 -2.27 -6.57
C ILE A 80 7.12 -3.27 -7.23
N ASP A 81 6.94 -3.53 -8.53
CA ASP A 81 7.77 -4.45 -9.30
C ASP A 81 9.25 -4.04 -9.27
N SER A 82 9.53 -2.74 -9.40
CA SER A 82 10.90 -2.21 -9.35
C SER A 82 11.55 -2.42 -7.98
N LEU A 83 10.83 -2.21 -6.89
CA LEU A 83 11.34 -2.42 -5.53
C LEU A 83 11.63 -3.89 -5.26
N LEU A 84 10.69 -4.78 -5.62
CA LEU A 84 10.87 -6.22 -5.49
C LEU A 84 12.08 -6.71 -6.29
N LYS A 85 12.23 -6.22 -7.52
CA LYS A 85 13.40 -6.57 -8.35
C LYS A 85 14.71 -6.04 -7.77
N ALA A 86 14.73 -4.79 -7.33
CA ALA A 86 15.94 -4.15 -6.78
C ALA A 86 16.43 -4.86 -5.50
N HIS A 87 15.49 -5.35 -4.68
CA HIS A 87 15.78 -5.95 -3.37
C HIS A 87 15.57 -7.46 -3.33
N ASN A 88 15.48 -8.14 -4.47
CA ASN A 88 15.22 -9.57 -4.55
C ASN A 88 16.20 -10.40 -3.69
N LEU A 89 17.51 -10.11 -3.78
CA LEU A 89 18.52 -10.82 -2.98
C LEU A 89 18.40 -10.52 -1.48
N ASP A 90 18.05 -9.28 -1.11
CA ASP A 90 17.86 -8.92 0.29
C ASP A 90 16.66 -9.70 0.87
N ILE A 91 15.57 -9.81 0.11
CA ILE A 91 14.36 -10.55 0.48
C ILE A 91 14.65 -12.04 0.61
N LEU A 92 15.35 -12.65 -0.36
CA LEU A 92 15.62 -14.09 -0.35
C LEU A 92 16.63 -14.52 0.73
N ASN A 93 17.52 -13.62 1.15
CA ASN A 93 18.53 -13.92 2.17
C ASN A 93 18.07 -13.55 3.60
N ALA A 94 17.02 -12.76 3.74
CA ALA A 94 16.50 -12.38 5.04
C ALA A 94 15.64 -13.50 5.66
N PRO A 95 15.90 -13.89 6.92
CA PRO A 95 15.02 -14.78 7.68
C PRO A 95 13.57 -14.30 7.76
N ASN A 96 13.34 -12.99 7.84
CA ASN A 96 12.02 -12.40 8.02
C ASN A 96 11.73 -11.38 6.92
N PHE A 97 10.59 -11.54 6.23
CA PHE A 97 10.06 -10.58 5.28
C PHE A 97 8.72 -10.01 5.78
N LEU A 98 8.75 -8.78 6.29
CA LEU A 98 7.56 -8.07 6.75
C LEU A 98 6.95 -7.28 5.59
N ILE A 99 5.70 -7.59 5.23
CA ILE A 99 4.96 -6.86 4.21
C ILE A 99 3.85 -6.07 4.90
N ASP A 100 3.94 -4.75 4.83
CA ASP A 100 3.00 -3.84 5.48
C ASP A 100 1.98 -3.29 4.48
N ILE A 101 0.76 -3.83 4.58
CA ILE A 101 -0.43 -3.44 3.82
C ILE A 101 -1.45 -2.68 4.69
N ARG A 102 -1.06 -2.15 5.86
CA ARG A 102 -1.98 -1.35 6.69
C ARG A 102 -2.48 -0.15 5.89
N ASN A 103 -3.76 0.18 6.03
CA ASN A 103 -4.42 1.25 5.27
C ASN A 103 -4.28 1.13 3.73
N ASN A 104 -4.01 -0.07 3.20
CA ASN A 104 -4.05 -0.30 1.77
C ASN A 104 -5.50 -0.43 1.32
N GLY A 105 -5.98 0.53 0.53
CA GLY A 105 -7.36 0.60 0.03
C GLY A 105 -7.71 -0.45 -1.04
N GLY A 106 -6.78 -1.34 -1.39
CA GLY A 106 -6.93 -2.34 -2.45
C GLY A 106 -6.40 -1.85 -3.80
N GLY A 107 -6.90 -2.46 -4.87
CA GLY A 107 -6.51 -2.19 -6.25
C GLY A 107 -6.65 -3.40 -7.14
N GLY A 108 -5.73 -3.58 -8.10
CA GLY A 108 -5.80 -4.65 -9.09
C GLY A 108 -4.85 -5.82 -8.81
N ASP A 109 -5.27 -7.03 -9.18
CA ASP A 109 -4.50 -8.27 -9.02
C ASP A 109 -3.09 -8.18 -9.63
N ALA A 110 -2.95 -7.49 -10.76
CA ALA A 110 -1.68 -7.31 -11.45
C ALA A 110 -0.64 -6.53 -10.64
N SER A 111 -1.07 -5.66 -9.72
CA SER A 111 -0.17 -4.81 -8.94
C SER A 111 0.58 -5.56 -7.85
N TYR A 112 0.10 -6.73 -7.43
CA TYR A 112 0.77 -7.57 -6.44
C TYR A 112 1.24 -8.91 -7.00
N GLU A 113 1.08 -9.16 -8.30
CA GLU A 113 1.42 -10.44 -8.91
C GLU A 113 2.89 -10.83 -8.67
N GLU A 114 3.83 -9.88 -8.80
CA GLU A 114 5.26 -10.11 -8.57
C GLU A 114 5.62 -10.34 -7.09
N LEU A 115 4.71 -10.04 -6.16
CA LEU A 115 4.89 -10.35 -4.74
C LEU A 115 4.61 -11.83 -4.44
N VAL A 116 3.71 -12.46 -5.20
CA VAL A 116 3.22 -13.82 -4.95
C VAL A 116 4.34 -14.88 -4.86
N PRO A 117 5.38 -14.88 -5.73
CA PRO A 117 6.45 -15.88 -5.68
C PRO A 117 7.25 -15.89 -4.37
N TYR A 118 7.31 -14.76 -3.65
CA TYR A 118 7.95 -14.68 -2.34
C TYR A 118 7.10 -15.30 -1.21
N LEU A 119 5.79 -15.42 -1.44
CA LEU A 119 4.82 -15.91 -0.45
C LEU A 119 4.49 -17.40 -0.64
N TYR A 120 4.47 -17.85 -1.89
CA TYR A 120 4.01 -19.19 -2.23
C TYR A 120 4.67 -19.71 -3.51
N THR A 121 5.33 -20.87 -3.41
CA THR A 121 6.10 -21.48 -4.50
C THR A 121 5.43 -22.72 -5.11
N ASN A 122 4.34 -23.19 -4.52
CA ASN A 122 3.58 -24.32 -5.03
C ASN A 122 2.58 -23.86 -6.11
N PRO A 123 2.01 -24.79 -6.90
CA PRO A 123 1.01 -24.43 -7.91
C PRO A 123 -0.20 -23.71 -7.32
N ILE A 124 -0.59 -22.59 -7.94
CA ILE A 124 -1.79 -21.84 -7.58
C ILE A 124 -2.91 -22.22 -8.54
N ARG A 125 -4.01 -22.73 -7.99
CA ARG A 125 -5.23 -22.97 -8.77
C ARG A 125 -6.06 -21.69 -8.81
N LYS A 126 -6.11 -21.04 -9.97
CA LYS A 126 -7.01 -19.91 -10.23
C LYS A 126 -8.34 -20.44 -10.76
N ILE A 127 -9.45 -20.07 -10.12
CA ILE A 127 -10.80 -20.26 -10.65
C ILE A 127 -11.17 -18.95 -11.36
N GLY A 128 -11.81 -19.04 -12.52
CA GLY A 128 -12.22 -17.86 -13.28
C GLY A 128 -13.10 -16.92 -12.46
N VAL A 129 -13.07 -15.64 -12.82
CA VAL A 129 -13.97 -14.62 -12.27
C VAL A 129 -15.20 -14.50 -13.15
N GLU A 130 -16.36 -14.31 -12.52
CA GLU A 130 -17.62 -14.01 -13.21
C GLU A 130 -18.02 -12.56 -12.89
N TYR A 131 -18.54 -11.86 -13.90
CA TYR A 131 -19.04 -10.50 -13.75
C TYR A 131 -20.56 -10.49 -13.86
N LEU A 132 -21.23 -9.72 -13.01
CA LEU A 132 -22.66 -9.48 -13.14
C LEU A 132 -22.92 -8.67 -14.41
N ALA A 133 -23.69 -9.22 -15.35
CA ALA A 133 -24.00 -8.61 -16.64
C ALA A 133 -25.01 -7.46 -16.52
N THR A 134 -24.61 -6.35 -15.91
CA THR A 134 -25.36 -5.09 -15.91
C THR A 134 -24.92 -4.21 -17.08
N GLU A 135 -25.78 -3.28 -17.49
CA GLU A 135 -25.44 -2.30 -18.53
C GLU A 135 -24.18 -1.49 -18.17
N ALA A 136 -24.06 -1.10 -16.89
CA ALA A 136 -22.89 -0.35 -16.40
C ALA A 136 -21.59 -1.17 -16.49
N ASN A 137 -21.63 -2.45 -16.11
CA ASN A 137 -20.46 -3.32 -16.22
C ASN A 137 -20.10 -3.60 -17.68
N LEU A 138 -21.09 -3.80 -18.55
CA LEU A 138 -20.86 -3.96 -19.98
C LEU A 138 -20.18 -2.73 -20.58
N GLN A 139 -20.68 -1.53 -20.27
CA GLN A 139 -20.10 -0.28 -20.76
C GLN A 139 -18.66 -0.11 -20.26
N MET A 140 -18.40 -0.39 -18.98
CA MET A 140 -17.05 -0.37 -18.43
C MET A 140 -16.09 -1.29 -19.21
N TRP A 141 -16.52 -2.51 -19.54
CA TRP A 141 -15.70 -3.44 -20.33
C TRP A 141 -15.48 -2.98 -21.77
N LEU A 142 -16.49 -2.35 -22.40
CA LEU A 142 -16.34 -1.74 -23.73
C LEU A 142 -15.36 -0.57 -23.68
N ASP A 143 -15.43 0.28 -22.65
CA ASP A 143 -14.52 1.40 -22.45
C ASP A 143 -13.09 0.88 -22.25
N PHE A 144 -12.90 -0.19 -21.47
CA PHE A 144 -11.61 -0.85 -21.31
C PHE A 144 -11.06 -1.42 -22.62
N ALA A 145 -11.90 -2.12 -23.39
CA ALA A 145 -11.48 -2.68 -24.68
C ALA A 145 -11.06 -1.61 -25.69
N ASN A 146 -11.62 -0.41 -25.59
CA ASN A 146 -11.33 0.72 -26.47
C ASN A 146 -10.23 1.66 -25.94
N ASN A 147 -9.71 1.44 -24.72
CA ASN A 147 -8.68 2.28 -24.10
C ASN A 147 -7.32 1.57 -24.05
N GLU A 148 -6.52 1.77 -25.11
CA GLU A 148 -5.17 1.20 -25.21
C GLU A 148 -4.22 1.64 -24.08
N GLY A 149 -4.40 2.85 -23.53
CA GLY A 149 -3.56 3.40 -22.47
C GLY A 149 -3.73 2.64 -21.15
N PHE A 150 -4.97 2.31 -20.80
CA PHE A 150 -5.28 1.59 -19.57
C PHE A 150 -4.81 0.13 -19.61
N ILE A 151 -4.92 -0.53 -20.76
CA ILE A 151 -4.38 -1.90 -20.94
C ILE A 151 -2.86 -1.89 -20.71
N LYS A 152 -2.14 -0.92 -21.28
CA LYS A 152 -0.70 -0.77 -21.06
C LYS A 152 -0.36 -0.48 -19.60
N GLU A 153 -1.18 0.28 -18.88
CA GLU A 153 -0.94 0.56 -17.46
C GLU A 153 -1.14 -0.68 -16.59
N LEU A 154 -2.25 -1.41 -16.78
CA LEU A 154 -2.57 -2.66 -16.09
C LEU A 154 -1.47 -3.72 -16.22
N TYR A 155 -0.96 -3.92 -17.44
CA TYR A 155 0.06 -4.93 -17.73
C TYR A 155 1.50 -4.40 -17.63
N GLY A 156 1.67 -3.19 -17.06
CA GLY A 156 2.99 -2.60 -16.85
C GLY A 156 3.76 -2.30 -18.14
N GLY A 157 3.07 -2.15 -19.26
CA GLY A 157 3.62 -1.86 -20.58
C GLY A 157 4.16 -3.07 -21.33
N LYS A 158 3.76 -4.29 -20.95
CA LYS A 158 4.03 -5.50 -21.73
C LYS A 158 3.02 -5.59 -22.88
N ASP A 159 3.52 -5.71 -24.11
CA ASP A 159 2.73 -5.99 -25.33
C ASP A 159 2.16 -7.41 -25.32
#